data_AF-A0A9R1UEU0-F1
#
_entry.id   AF-A0A9R1UEU0-F1
#
_cell.length_a   1.000
_cell.length_b   1.000
_cell.length_c   1.000
_cell.angle_alpha   90.00
_cell.angle_beta   90.00
_cell.angle_gamma   90.00
#
_symmetry.space_group_name_H-M   'P 1'
#
loop_
_entity.id
_entity.type
_entity.pdbx_description
1 polymer ?
#
loop_
_entity_poly.entity_id
_entity_poly.type
_entity_poly.pdbx_seq_one_letter_code
_entity_poly.pdbx_strand_id
1 'polypeptide(L)'
;MEELEEDSKDEYISLLRATLECLTYPEKYFERVLRLAINKTGTDEGALTRVVATRAEVDMKVIKEEYLKRNSVPLDKAIAKDTRGDYEDMLLALIGCVDE
;
A
#
# COMPACT_ATOMS: atom_id res chain seq x y z
N MET A 1 16.25 14.43 6.34
CA MET A 1 15.38 13.75 5.34
C MET A 1 14.86 14.74 4.29
N GLU A 2 15.29 16.01 4.34
CA GLU A 2 14.75 17.16 3.58
C GLU A 2 15.45 17.41 2.23
N GLU A 3 16.50 16.65 1.86
CA GLU A 3 17.33 16.94 0.67
C GLU A 3 16.95 16.16 -0.59
N LEU A 4 15.90 15.34 -0.53
CA LEU A 4 15.46 14.60 -1.69
C LEU A 4 14.11 15.23 -2.09
N GLU A 5 14.04 15.92 -3.23
CA GLU A 5 12.81 16.54 -3.75
C GLU A 5 11.84 15.52 -4.34
N GLU A 6 10.58 15.51 -3.87
CA GLU A 6 9.54 14.49 -4.13
C GLU A 6 9.28 14.18 -5.62
N ASP A 7 9.78 15.01 -6.56
CA ASP A 7 9.55 14.95 -8.01
C ASP A 7 10.83 14.92 -8.89
N SER A 8 11.97 14.46 -8.36
CA SER A 8 13.12 14.18 -9.23
C SER A 8 12.84 12.97 -10.13
N LYS A 9 12.87 13.14 -11.46
CA LYS A 9 12.81 12.05 -12.47
C LYS A 9 13.97 11.05 -12.37
N ASP A 10 14.87 11.23 -11.43
CA ASP A 10 15.99 10.33 -11.21
C ASP A 10 15.52 9.06 -10.50
N GLU A 11 15.53 7.95 -11.26
CA GLU A 11 15.21 6.61 -10.78
C GLU A 11 16.12 6.20 -9.59
N TYR A 12 17.37 6.65 -9.59
CA TYR A 12 18.31 6.37 -8.50
C TYR A 12 17.88 7.03 -7.19
N ILE A 13 17.48 8.31 -7.24
CA ILE A 13 16.98 9.04 -6.06
C ILE A 13 15.69 8.41 -5.53
N SER A 14 14.81 7.97 -6.43
CA SER A 14 13.58 7.26 -6.06
C SER A 14 13.88 5.94 -5.35
N LEU A 15 14.86 5.17 -5.86
CA LEU A 15 15.29 3.91 -5.26
C LEU A 15 15.96 4.12 -3.89
N LEU A 16 16.81 5.13 -3.75
CA LEU A 16 17.45 5.45 -2.47
C LEU A 16 16.42 5.80 -1.39
N ARG A 17 15.38 6.56 -1.74
CA ARG A 17 14.29 6.84 -0.80
C ARG A 17 13.50 5.61 -0.41
N ALA A 18 13.12 4.79 -1.40
CA ALA A 18 12.43 3.54 -1.12
C ALA A 18 13.28 2.67 -0.19
N THR A 19 14.58 2.59 -0.41
CA THR A 19 15.52 1.88 0.47
C THR A 19 15.51 2.45 1.88
N LEU A 20 15.62 3.78 2.02
CA LEU A 20 15.61 4.44 3.33
C LEU A 20 14.30 4.21 4.08
N GLU A 21 13.16 4.35 3.40
CA GLU A 21 11.84 4.08 3.97
C GLU A 21 11.71 2.62 4.38
N CYS A 22 12.06 1.66 3.54
CA CYS A 22 12.02 0.24 3.88
C CYS A 22 12.86 -0.11 5.14
N LEU A 23 13.99 0.58 5.34
CA LEU A 23 14.87 0.34 6.49
C LEU A 23 14.42 1.03 7.77
N THR A 24 13.68 2.14 7.67
CA THR A 24 13.37 3.00 8.84
C THR A 24 11.87 3.10 9.16
N TYR A 25 11.02 3.08 8.14
CA TYR A 25 9.56 3.23 8.21
C TYR A 25 8.88 2.33 7.14
N PRO A 26 9.02 1.00 7.23
CA PRO A 26 8.50 0.08 6.23
C PRO A 26 6.99 0.23 6.00
N GLU A 27 6.23 0.56 7.05
CA GLU A 27 4.79 0.81 6.97
C GLU A 27 4.44 1.97 6.03
N LYS A 28 5.26 3.04 6.01
CA LYS A 28 5.07 4.18 5.09
C LYS A 28 5.40 3.81 3.65
N TYR A 29 6.41 2.97 3.45
CA TYR A 29 6.72 2.45 2.13
C TYR A 29 5.56 1.63 1.58
N PHE A 30 5.06 0.66 2.35
CA PHE A 30 3.95 -0.19 1.92
C PHE A 30 2.64 0.57 1.75
N GLU A 31 2.35 1.53 2.64
CA GLU A 31 1.24 2.47 2.46
C GLU A 31 1.34 3.17 1.11
N ARG A 32 2.50 3.75 0.79
CA ARG A 32 2.71 4.48 -0.45
C ARG A 32 2.54 3.58 -1.67
N VAL A 33 3.03 2.35 -1.63
CA VAL A 33 2.85 1.36 -2.69
C VAL A 33 1.37 1.05 -2.90
N LEU A 34 0.62 0.76 -1.82
CA LEU A 34 -0.82 0.49 -1.91
C LEU A 34 -1.59 1.69 -2.47
N ARG A 35 -1.28 2.90 -1.97
CA ARG A 35 -1.93 4.14 -2.39
C ARG A 35 -1.72 4.40 -3.88
N LEU A 36 -0.49 4.21 -4.38
CA LEU A 36 -0.17 4.36 -5.80
C LEU A 36 -0.73 3.21 -6.66
N ALA A 37 -0.94 2.02 -6.08
CA ALA A 37 -1.56 0.91 -6.77
C ALA A 37 -3.07 1.11 -6.96
N ILE A 38 -3.75 1.73 -5.99
CA ILE A 38 -5.20 1.96 -5.99
C ILE A 38 -5.55 3.28 -6.70
N ASN A 39 -4.88 4.40 -6.40
CA ASN A 39 -5.30 5.74 -6.89
C ASN A 39 -4.91 6.08 -8.35
N LYS A 40 -4.65 5.10 -9.22
CA LYS A 40 -4.36 5.34 -10.64
C LYS A 40 -5.63 5.18 -11.49
N THR A 41 -5.57 5.56 -12.77
CA THR A 41 -6.62 5.24 -13.74
C THR A 41 -6.62 3.72 -13.98
N GLY A 42 -7.23 2.96 -13.05
CA GLY A 42 -7.12 1.51 -12.92
C GLY A 42 -6.19 1.10 -11.76
N THR A 43 -6.17 -0.19 -11.46
CA THR A 43 -5.46 -0.76 -10.31
C THR A 43 -4.18 -1.46 -10.77
N ASP A 44 -3.03 -1.18 -10.13
CA ASP A 44 -1.83 -2.02 -10.26
C ASP A 44 -2.00 -3.27 -9.39
N GLU A 45 -2.69 -4.27 -9.94
CA GLU A 45 -3.03 -5.52 -9.25
C GLU A 45 -1.77 -6.27 -8.78
N GLY A 46 -0.66 -6.17 -9.50
CA GLY A 46 0.60 -6.81 -9.14
C GLY A 46 1.22 -6.19 -7.89
N ALA A 47 1.23 -4.86 -7.80
CA ALA A 47 1.70 -4.17 -6.60
C ALA A 47 0.76 -4.41 -5.40
N LEU A 48 -0.56 -4.33 -5.62
CA LEU A 48 -1.57 -4.58 -4.58
C LEU A 48 -1.46 -6.00 -4.03
N THR A 49 -1.50 -7.02 -4.90
CA THR A 49 -1.37 -8.43 -4.53
C THR A 49 -0.07 -8.69 -3.78
N ARG A 50 1.06 -8.17 -4.28
CA ARG A 50 2.36 -8.39 -3.66
C ARG A 50 2.38 -7.88 -2.22
N VAL A 51 1.90 -6.66 -1.98
CA VAL A 51 1.89 -6.11 -0.61
C VAL A 51 0.92 -6.90 0.28
N VAL A 52 -0.31 -7.14 -0.19
CA VAL A 52 -1.31 -7.87 0.61
C VAL A 52 -0.82 -9.28 0.97
N ALA A 53 -0.38 -10.06 -0.01
CA ALA A 53 0.05 -11.44 0.21
C ALA A 53 1.31 -11.56 1.08
N THR A 54 2.29 -10.65 0.93
CA THR A 54 3.56 -10.75 1.66
C THR A 54 3.53 -10.11 3.05
N ARG A 55 2.56 -9.21 3.31
CA ARG A 55 2.47 -8.46 4.58
C ARG A 55 1.31 -8.87 5.46
N ALA A 56 0.35 -9.65 4.95
CA ALA A 56 -0.84 -10.13 5.68
C ALA A 56 -0.51 -10.63 7.10
N GLU A 57 0.50 -11.49 7.21
CA GLU A 57 0.89 -12.14 8.48
C GLU A 57 2.03 -11.42 9.23
N VAL A 58 2.52 -10.29 8.70
CA VAL A 58 3.71 -9.61 9.24
C VAL A 58 3.32 -8.34 9.98
N ASP A 59 2.77 -7.36 9.27
CA ASP A 59 2.51 -6.01 9.78
C ASP A 59 1.31 -5.32 9.11
N MET A 60 0.43 -6.10 8.48
CA MET A 60 -0.75 -5.59 7.76
C MET A 60 -1.60 -4.63 8.60
N LYS A 61 -1.75 -4.90 9.91
CA LYS A 61 -2.50 -4.01 10.81
C LYS A 61 -1.88 -2.61 10.88
N VAL A 62 -0.55 -2.52 10.99
CA VAL A 62 0.18 -1.24 11.04
C VAL A 62 0.10 -0.52 9.70
N ILE A 63 0.21 -1.26 8.59
CA ILE A 63 0.04 -0.71 7.24
C ILE A 63 -1.36 -0.12 7.05
N LYS A 64 -2.42 -0.82 7.52
CA LYS A 64 -3.81 -0.31 7.48
C LYS A 64 -3.98 0.99 8.27
N GLU A 65 -3.37 1.08 9.46
CA GLU A 65 -3.41 2.29 10.29
C GLU A 65 -2.72 3.48 9.61
N GLU A 66 -1.52 3.28 9.05
CA GLU A 66 -0.82 4.35 8.31
C GLU A 66 -1.57 4.71 7.01
N TYR A 67 -2.16 3.74 6.31
CA TYR A 67 -2.99 3.99 5.13
C TYR A 67 -4.20 4.86 5.45
N LEU A 68 -4.94 4.55 6.53
CA LEU A 68 -6.07 5.36 6.97
C LEU A 68 -5.63 6.79 7.32
N LYS A 69 -4.52 6.92 8.06
CA LYS A 69 -3.97 8.20 8.48
C LYS A 69 -3.53 9.07 7.29
N ARG A 70 -2.95 8.46 6.24
CA ARG A 70 -2.43 9.18 5.06
C ARG A 70 -3.50 9.49 4.02
N ASN A 71 -4.52 8.65 3.88
CA ASN A 71 -5.51 8.73 2.80
C ASN A 71 -6.92 9.14 3.26
N SER A 72 -7.17 9.18 4.57
CA SER A 72 -8.50 9.44 5.15
C SER A 72 -9.58 8.43 4.71
N VAL A 73 -9.18 7.28 4.16
CA VAL A 73 -10.05 6.18 3.73
C VAL A 73 -9.46 4.87 4.24
N PRO A 74 -10.25 3.99 4.88
CA PRO A 74 -9.81 2.65 5.28
C PRO A 74 -9.35 1.81 4.07
N LEU A 75 -8.29 1.01 4.25
CA LEU A 75 -7.72 0.20 3.16
C LEU A 75 -8.72 -0.79 2.56
N ASP A 76 -9.54 -1.43 3.39
CA ASP A 76 -10.64 -2.32 2.99
C ASP A 76 -11.62 -1.62 2.05
N LYS A 77 -12.08 -0.41 2.41
CA LYS A 77 -12.96 0.38 1.55
C LYS A 77 -12.28 0.81 0.24
N ALA A 78 -10.98 1.07 0.28
CA ALA A 78 -10.22 1.44 -0.91
C ALA A 78 -10.10 0.24 -1.88
N ILE A 79 -9.81 -0.96 -1.36
CA ILE A 79 -9.75 -2.20 -2.16
C ILE A 79 -11.12 -2.55 -2.73
N ALA A 80 -12.17 -2.53 -1.90
CA ALA A 80 -13.54 -2.83 -2.32
C ALA A 80 -14.10 -1.83 -3.35
N LYS A 81 -13.52 -0.63 -3.45
CA LYS A 81 -13.93 0.35 -4.46
C LYS A 81 -13.38 0.02 -5.84
N ASP A 82 -12.13 -0.43 -5.91
CA ASP A 82 -11.32 -0.53 -7.14
C ASP A 82 -11.03 -1.97 -7.61
N THR A 83 -11.49 -2.99 -6.88
CA THR A 83 -11.40 -4.41 -7.26
C THR A 83 -12.78 -5.05 -7.27
N ARG A 84 -12.96 -6.23 -7.90
CA ARG A 84 -14.26 -6.94 -7.99
C ARG A 84 -14.09 -8.46 -7.94
N GLY A 85 -15.13 -9.16 -7.48
CA GLY A 85 -15.26 -10.62 -7.54
C GLY A 85 -14.30 -11.35 -6.61
N ASP A 86 -13.98 -12.62 -6.90
CA ASP A 86 -13.15 -13.46 -6.04
C ASP A 86 -11.79 -12.84 -5.67
N TYR A 87 -11.24 -11.98 -6.54
CA TYR A 87 -10.02 -11.24 -6.27
C TYR A 87 -10.20 -10.22 -5.13
N GLU A 88 -11.30 -9.47 -5.15
CA GLU A 88 -11.68 -8.56 -4.05
C GLU A 88 -11.84 -9.34 -2.75
N ASP A 89 -12.64 -10.42 -2.78
CA ASP A 89 -12.94 -11.23 -1.60
C ASP A 89 -11.66 -11.81 -0.96
N MET A 90 -10.75 -12.31 -1.79
CA MET A 90 -9.46 -12.84 -1.33
C MET A 90 -8.59 -11.75 -0.70
N LEU A 91 -8.51 -10.57 -1.31
CA LEU A 91 -7.72 -9.46 -0.76
C LEU A 91 -8.29 -8.98 0.58
N LEU A 92 -9.62 -8.83 0.66
CA LEU A 92 -10.32 -8.42 1.89
C LEU A 92 -10.09 -9.43 3.02
N ALA A 93 -10.18 -10.72 2.72
CA ALA A 93 -9.89 -11.77 3.69
C ALA A 93 -8.43 -11.71 4.20
N LEU A 94 -7.45 -11.53 3.31
CA LEU A 94 -6.03 -11.45 3.68
C LEU A 94 -5.69 -10.22 4.52
N ILE A 95 -6.39 -9.10 4.34
CA ILE A 95 -6.19 -7.91 5.19
C ILE A 95 -7.00 -7.96 6.49
N GLY A 96 -7.63 -9.09 6.80
CA GLY A 96 -8.43 -9.32 8.00
C GLY A 96 -9.73 -8.53 8.03
N CYS A 97 -10.34 -8.28 6.87
CA CYS A 97 -11.72 -7.83 6.79
C CYS A 97 -12.61 -9.08 6.94
N VAL A 98 -13.14 -9.29 8.15
CA VAL A 98 -14.09 -10.36 8.43
C VAL A 98 -15.43 -9.69 8.69
N ASP A 99 -16.43 -10.00 7.88
CA ASP A 99 -17.82 -9.71 8.22
C ASP A 99 -18.21 -10.64 9.37
N GLU A 100 -18.66 -10.07 10.49
CA GLU A 100 -19.34 -10.82 11.56
C GLU A 100 -20.76 -11.22 11.14
#